data_AF-A0A7S1QV72-F1
#
_entry.id   AF-A0A7S1QV72-F1
#
_cell.length_a   1.000
_cell.length_b   1.000
_cell.length_c   1.000
_cell.angle_alpha   90.00
_cell.angle_beta   90.00
_cell.angle_gamma   90.00
#
_symmetry.space_group_name_H-M   'P 1'
#
loop_
_entity.id
_entity.type
_entity.pdbx_description
1 polymer ?
#
loop_
_entity_poly.entity_id
_entity_poly.type
_entity_poly.pdbx_seq_one_letter_code
_entity_poly.pdbx_strand_id
1 'polypeptide(L)'
;PEPTPGVSRVSIVGRDVGTCIGTTVFHVDSTVEKCALHAGLVERGERKTIYIHFLSEARIFYGSTSRGIRSESFWFEYPPSHSKAGQLEPRAAFYLSASPTPPTDVLVPTATMQRVVLFHTPADSVGALR
;
A
#
# COMPACT_ATOMS: atom_id res chain seq x y z
N PRO A 1 14.29 -8.92 15.66
CA PRO A 1 13.85 -7.92 14.67
C PRO A 1 13.09 -6.79 15.34
N GLU A 2 13.68 -5.59 15.35
CA GLU A 2 13.02 -4.36 15.78
C GLU A 2 11.83 -4.08 14.83
N PRO A 3 10.66 -3.64 15.32
CA PRO A 3 9.54 -3.32 14.45
C PRO A 3 9.91 -2.14 13.55
N THR A 4 9.92 -2.36 12.23
CA THR A 4 10.12 -1.30 11.25
C THR A 4 9.02 -0.24 11.43
N PRO A 5 9.35 1.03 11.73
CA PRO A 5 8.35 2.08 11.87
C PRO A 5 7.46 2.14 10.62
N GLY A 6 6.14 2.14 10.80
CA GLY A 6 5.17 2.17 9.70
C GLY A 6 4.80 0.80 9.10
N VAL A 7 5.29 -0.30 9.66
CA VAL A 7 4.92 -1.67 9.23
C VAL A 7 4.17 -2.40 10.34
N SER A 8 2.99 -2.93 10.03
CA SER A 8 2.19 -3.76 10.94
C SER A 8 2.07 -5.20 10.43
N ARG A 9 2.26 -6.18 11.31
CA ARG A 9 2.12 -7.61 11.01
C ARG A 9 0.71 -8.07 11.43
N VAL A 10 -0.02 -8.70 10.51
CA VAL A 10 -1.39 -9.17 10.77
C VAL A 10 -1.59 -10.59 10.25
N SER A 11 -2.33 -11.41 11.00
CA SER A 11 -2.81 -12.72 10.54
C SER A 11 -4.26 -12.58 10.07
N ILE A 12 -4.51 -12.87 8.80
CA ILE A 12 -5.83 -12.74 8.17
C ILE A 12 -6.34 -14.08 7.64
N VAL A 13 -7.62 -14.14 7.31
CA VAL A 13 -8.22 -15.22 6.50
C VAL A 13 -8.75 -14.59 5.22
N GLY A 14 -8.39 -15.13 4.06
CA GLY A 14 -8.84 -14.60 2.77
C GLY A 14 -10.36 -14.66 2.63
N ARG A 15 -11.02 -13.50 2.60
CA ARG A 15 -12.48 -13.36 2.51
C ARG A 15 -12.85 -12.26 1.52
N ASP A 16 -13.78 -12.56 0.62
CA ASP A 16 -14.33 -11.58 -0.32
C ASP A 16 -15.51 -10.85 0.32
N VAL A 17 -15.21 -10.03 1.32
CA VAL A 17 -16.20 -9.25 2.08
C VAL A 17 -15.73 -7.80 2.22
N GLY A 18 -16.69 -6.88 2.30
CA GLY A 18 -16.40 -5.45 2.43
C GLY A 18 -15.87 -4.81 1.14
N THR A 19 -15.16 -3.70 1.32
CA THR A 19 -14.73 -2.81 0.24
C THR A 19 -13.23 -2.93 0.03
N CYS A 20 -12.78 -2.86 -1.22
CA CYS A 20 -11.36 -2.73 -1.55
C CYS A 20 -11.19 -1.57 -2.54
N ILE A 21 -10.40 -0.56 -2.16
CA ILE A 21 -10.19 0.66 -2.95
C ILE A 21 -8.72 0.71 -3.34
N GLY A 22 -8.41 0.60 -4.63
CA GLY A 22 -7.04 0.51 -5.14
C GLY A 22 -6.59 -0.91 -5.50
N THR A 23 -5.34 -1.04 -5.98
CA THR A 23 -4.79 -2.31 -6.53
C THR A 23 -3.39 -2.61 -6.01
N THR A 24 -2.50 -1.62 -6.05
CA THR A 24 -1.13 -1.73 -5.52
C THR A 24 -1.02 -0.97 -4.20
N VAL A 25 -1.60 0.23 -4.21
CA VAL A 25 -1.81 1.07 -3.04
C VAL A 25 -3.30 1.07 -2.74
N PHE A 26 -3.64 0.81 -1.49
CA PHE A 26 -5.01 0.73 -0.99
C PHE A 26 -5.32 1.90 -0.06
N HIS A 27 -6.56 2.35 -0.11
CA HIS A 27 -7.07 3.34 0.85
C HIS A 27 -7.26 2.68 2.22
N VAL A 28 -6.97 3.38 3.33
CA VAL A 28 -7.09 2.83 4.70
C VAL A 28 -8.48 2.34 5.08
N ASP A 29 -9.53 2.87 4.44
CA ASP A 29 -10.91 2.42 4.65
C ASP A 29 -11.20 1.05 3.98
N SER A 30 -10.20 0.41 3.36
CA SER A 30 -10.35 -0.89 2.70
C SER A 30 -10.29 -2.06 3.68
N THR A 31 -11.06 -3.12 3.38
CA THR A 31 -11.02 -4.40 4.09
C THR A 31 -9.77 -5.20 3.66
N VAL A 32 -8.85 -5.39 4.60
CA VAL A 32 -7.53 -6.00 4.35
C VAL A 32 -7.67 -7.42 3.77
N GLU A 33 -8.62 -8.22 4.24
CA GLU A 33 -8.86 -9.58 3.78
C GLU A 33 -9.19 -9.64 2.28
N LYS A 34 -10.05 -8.73 1.81
CA LYS A 34 -10.46 -8.65 0.41
C LYS A 34 -9.35 -8.09 -0.47
N CYS A 35 -8.64 -7.06 -0.02
CA CYS A 35 -7.51 -6.52 -0.75
C CYS A 35 -6.33 -7.51 -0.81
N ALA A 36 -6.14 -8.35 0.21
CA ALA A 36 -5.14 -9.41 0.17
C ALA A 36 -5.48 -10.51 -0.86
N LEU A 37 -6.77 -10.86 -1.02
CA LEU A 37 -7.22 -11.74 -2.10
C LEU A 37 -6.99 -11.10 -3.47
N HIS A 38 -7.36 -9.83 -3.62
CA HIS A 38 -7.16 -9.05 -4.84
C HIS A 38 -5.68 -8.98 -5.25
N ALA A 39 -4.80 -8.69 -4.29
CA ALA A 39 -3.35 -8.64 -4.46
C ALA A 39 -2.72 -10.03 -4.67
N GLY A 40 -3.48 -11.11 -4.47
CA GLY A 40 -2.97 -12.49 -4.61
C GLY A 40 -2.00 -12.91 -3.51
N LEU A 41 -2.05 -12.27 -2.34
CA LEU A 41 -1.22 -12.63 -1.21
C LEU A 41 -1.76 -13.83 -0.44
N VAL A 42 -3.08 -14.05 -0.51
CA VAL A 42 -3.81 -15.11 0.17
C VAL A 42 -4.90 -15.66 -0.77
N GLU A 43 -5.29 -16.92 -0.58
CA GLU A 43 -6.41 -17.58 -1.24
C GLU A 43 -7.69 -17.55 -0.39
N ARG A 44 -8.87 -17.81 -0.99
CA ARG A 44 -10.14 -17.82 -0.25
C ARG A 44 -10.13 -18.90 0.84
N GLY A 45 -10.40 -18.50 2.08
CA GLY A 45 -10.37 -19.38 3.25
C GLY A 45 -8.97 -19.72 3.79
N GLU A 46 -7.90 -19.35 3.08
CA GLU A 46 -6.53 -19.53 3.56
C GLU A 46 -6.24 -18.54 4.71
N ARG A 47 -5.62 -19.04 5.79
CA ARG A 47 -5.07 -18.21 6.85
C ARG A 47 -3.60 -17.92 6.56
N LYS A 48 -3.22 -16.65 6.53
CA LYS A 48 -1.83 -16.23 6.28
C LYS A 48 -1.45 -14.99 7.07
N THR A 49 -0.18 -14.90 7.42
CA THR A 49 0.40 -13.66 7.96
C THR A 49 0.88 -12.78 6.82
N ILE A 50 0.48 -11.52 6.83
CA ILE A 50 0.92 -10.49 5.88
C ILE A 50 1.39 -9.25 6.63
N TYR A 51 1.98 -8.32 5.89
CA TYR A 51 2.48 -7.04 6.39
C TYR A 51 1.76 -5.89 5.70
N ILE A 52 1.35 -4.91 6.50
CA ILE A 52 0.74 -3.66 6.07
C ILE A 52 1.78 -2.58 6.21
N HIS A 53 2.06 -1.88 5.12
CA HIS A 53 3.00 -0.76 5.09
C HIS A 53 2.23 0.53 4.90
N PHE A 54 2.19 1.36 5.94
CA PHE A 54 1.46 2.62 5.89
C PHE A 54 2.25 3.68 5.12
N LEU A 55 1.55 4.38 4.24
CA LEU A 55 2.04 5.48 3.44
C LEU A 55 1.42 6.77 3.94
N SER A 56 2.23 7.82 4.05
CA SER A 56 1.79 9.13 4.51
C SER A 56 0.88 9.82 3.48
N GLU A 57 1.05 9.55 2.18
CA GLU A 57 0.37 10.31 1.13
C GLU A 57 -0.04 9.46 -0.08
N ALA A 58 -1.33 9.40 -0.39
CA ALA A 58 -1.84 9.03 -1.70
C ALA A 58 -3.13 9.82 -2.02
N ARG A 59 -3.35 10.11 -3.31
CA ARG A 59 -4.53 10.86 -3.77
C ARG A 59 -5.34 10.15 -4.83
N ILE A 60 -4.73 9.18 -5.51
CA ILE A 60 -5.32 8.44 -6.60
C ILE A 60 -5.14 6.96 -6.31
N PHE A 61 -6.24 6.23 -6.34
CA PHE A 61 -6.32 4.79 -6.15
C PHE A 61 -6.94 4.21 -7.41
N TYR A 62 -6.17 3.38 -8.12
CA TYR A 62 -6.66 2.71 -9.32
C TYR A 62 -7.30 1.38 -8.94
N GLY A 63 -8.61 1.27 -9.18
CA GLY A 63 -9.36 0.04 -9.08
C GLY A 63 -9.07 -0.87 -10.28
N SER A 64 -9.13 -2.18 -10.04
CA SER A 64 -9.00 -3.20 -11.08
C SER A 64 -9.73 -4.47 -10.67
N THR A 65 -9.84 -5.42 -11.60
CA THR A 65 -10.26 -6.79 -11.25
C THR A 65 -9.04 -7.69 -11.30
N SER A 66 -8.73 -8.34 -10.18
CA SER A 66 -7.62 -9.29 -10.06
C SER A 66 -8.12 -10.53 -9.33
N ARG A 67 -7.79 -11.72 -9.83
CA ARG A 67 -8.21 -13.03 -9.24
C ARG A 67 -9.73 -13.14 -9.00
N GLY A 68 -10.52 -12.47 -9.84
CA GLY A 68 -11.98 -12.41 -9.72
C GLY A 68 -12.48 -11.54 -8.55
N ILE A 69 -11.61 -10.77 -7.90
CA ILE A 69 -11.97 -9.77 -6.89
C ILE A 69 -11.94 -8.40 -7.57
N ARG A 70 -13.01 -7.63 -7.44
CA ARG A 70 -13.07 -6.24 -7.92
C ARG A 70 -12.63 -5.28 -6.82
N SER A 71 -11.76 -4.34 -7.18
CA SER A 71 -11.46 -3.15 -6.40
C SER A 71 -11.96 -1.89 -7.09
N GLU A 72 -12.20 -0.85 -6.29
CA GLU A 72 -12.77 0.42 -6.74
C GLU A 72 -11.68 1.45 -6.97
N SER A 73 -11.89 2.28 -7.98
CA SER A 73 -11.06 3.47 -8.19
C SER A 73 -11.59 4.60 -7.33
N PHE A 74 -10.69 5.39 -6.77
CA PHE A 74 -11.03 6.58 -6.00
C PHE A 74 -9.97 7.64 -6.26
N TRP A 75 -10.38 8.87 -6.54
CA TRP A 75 -9.46 10.00 -6.67
C TRP A 75 -10.07 11.22 -6.02
N PHE A 76 -9.21 12.02 -5.39
CA PHE A 76 -9.60 13.36 -4.98
C PHE A 76 -9.53 14.27 -6.21
N GLU A 77 -10.67 14.82 -6.60
CA GLU A 77 -10.72 15.86 -7.62
C GLU A 77 -9.96 17.09 -7.10
N TYR A 78 -9.17 17.73 -7.97
CA TYR A 78 -8.51 18.99 -7.65
C TYR A 78 -9.58 19.96 -7.12
N PRO A 79 -9.32 20.69 -6.03
CA PRO A 79 -10.35 21.51 -5.46
C PRO A 79 -10.51 22.76 -6.35
N PRO A 80 -11.72 23.32 -6.45
CA PRO A 80 -11.96 24.52 -7.23
C PRO A 80 -11.07 25.67 -6.75
N SER A 81 -10.74 26.61 -7.63
CA SER A 81 -9.71 27.66 -7.45
C SER A 81 -9.79 28.53 -6.18
N HIS A 82 -10.88 28.45 -5.41
CA HIS A 82 -11.10 29.16 -4.16
C HIS A 82 -10.87 28.32 -2.89
N SER A 83 -10.56 27.03 -3.00
CA SER A 83 -10.09 26.25 -1.85
C SER A 83 -8.68 26.70 -1.47
N LYS A 84 -8.40 26.90 -0.19
CA LYS A 84 -7.03 27.12 0.29
C LYS A 84 -6.11 26.00 -0.22
N ALA A 85 -5.10 26.35 -1.00
CA ALA A 85 -4.00 25.44 -1.33
C ALA A 85 -3.43 24.89 -0.02
N GLY A 86 -3.63 23.60 0.23
CA GLY A 86 -3.31 22.95 1.51
C GLY A 86 -4.42 22.09 2.08
N GLN A 87 -5.68 22.30 1.68
CA GLN A 87 -6.84 21.54 2.18
C GLN A 87 -7.26 20.39 1.25
N LEU A 88 -6.29 19.70 0.67
CA LEU A 88 -6.50 18.34 0.15
C LEU A 88 -5.58 17.46 0.99
N GLU A 89 -6.06 17.11 2.18
CA GLU A 89 -5.33 16.26 3.11
C GLU A 89 -4.96 14.96 2.37
N PRO A 90 -3.66 14.68 2.14
CA PRO A 90 -3.25 13.37 1.69
C PRO A 90 -3.86 12.35 2.66
N ARG A 91 -4.66 11.40 2.15
CA ARG A 91 -5.25 10.40 3.03
C ARG A 91 -4.27 9.27 3.22
N ALA A 92 -4.32 8.71 4.43
CA ALA A 92 -3.52 7.56 4.78
C ALA A 92 -3.82 6.42 3.78
N ALA A 93 -2.75 5.82 3.28
CA ALA A 93 -2.81 4.71 2.35
C ALA A 93 -1.90 3.60 2.85
N PHE A 94 -1.99 2.42 2.24
CA PHE A 94 -1.09 1.34 2.54
C PHE A 94 -0.86 0.43 1.34
N TYR A 95 0.18 -0.39 1.39
CA TYR A 95 0.28 -1.58 0.53
C TYR A 95 0.50 -2.83 1.38
N LEU A 96 0.21 -3.99 0.78
CA LEU A 96 0.29 -5.28 1.44
C LEU A 96 1.45 -6.09 0.88
N SER A 97 2.12 -6.86 1.72
CA SER A 97 3.20 -7.78 1.31
C SER A 97 3.26 -9.04 2.16
N ALA A 98 3.93 -10.07 1.64
CA ALA A 98 4.26 -11.28 2.39
C ALA A 98 5.52 -11.15 3.26
N SER A 99 6.27 -10.05 3.11
CA SER A 99 7.56 -9.79 3.79
C SER A 99 7.52 -8.47 4.57
N PRO A 100 8.16 -8.38 5.75
CA PRO A 100 8.27 -7.12 6.48
C PRO A 100 9.12 -6.07 5.75
N THR A 101 9.93 -6.48 4.76
CA THR A 101 10.74 -5.57 3.95
C THR A 101 9.91 -5.02 2.78
N PRO A 102 9.87 -3.69 2.57
CA PRO A 102 9.29 -3.09 1.39
C PRO A 102 9.83 -3.71 0.10
N PRO A 103 8.99 -3.97 -0.91
CA PRO A 103 9.50 -4.16 -2.27
C PRO A 103 10.17 -2.87 -2.73
N THR A 104 11.32 -2.97 -3.40
CA THR A 104 12.07 -1.82 -3.93
C THR A 104 11.34 -1.04 -5.04
N ASP A 105 10.28 -1.61 -5.62
CA ASP A 105 9.61 -1.09 -6.82
C ASP A 105 8.12 -0.72 -6.63
N VAL A 106 7.69 -0.42 -5.40
CA VAL A 106 6.31 0.06 -5.18
C VAL A 106 6.15 1.49 -5.70
N LEU A 107 5.50 1.63 -6.86
CA LEU A 107 5.09 2.93 -7.38
C LEU A 107 3.90 3.45 -6.57
N VAL A 108 4.11 4.50 -5.77
CA VAL A 108 3.05 5.23 -5.07
C VAL A 108 2.64 6.42 -5.94
N PRO A 109 1.40 6.48 -6.44
CA PRO A 109 0.92 7.64 -7.18
C PRO A 109 0.63 8.82 -6.23
N THR A 110 1.62 9.68 -6.03
CA THR A 110 1.46 11.01 -5.41
C THR A 110 1.20 12.09 -6.48
N ALA A 111 0.73 13.28 -6.08
CA ALA A 111 0.46 14.41 -6.98
C ALA A 111 1.69 14.89 -7.77
N THR A 112 2.88 14.47 -7.36
CA THR A 112 4.10 14.41 -8.15
C THR A 112 4.41 12.92 -8.27
N MET A 113 4.64 12.36 -9.48
CA MET A 113 5.17 11.00 -9.62
C MET A 113 6.54 10.93 -8.92
N GLN A 114 6.56 10.75 -7.62
CA GLN A 114 7.75 10.34 -6.91
C GLN A 114 7.81 8.83 -7.07
N ARG A 115 8.86 8.35 -7.76
CA ARG A 115 9.34 6.99 -7.48
C ARG A 115 9.64 6.99 -5.99
N VAL A 116 8.78 6.41 -5.17
CA VAL A 116 9.11 6.11 -3.78
C VAL A 116 10.11 4.95 -3.83
N VAL A 117 11.35 5.26 -4.21
CA VAL A 117 12.50 4.43 -3.90
C VAL A 117 12.68 4.59 -2.40
N LEU A 118 12.04 3.72 -1.63
CA LEU A 118 12.34 3.60 -0.20
C LEU A 118 13.83 3.29 -0.11
N PHE A 119 14.57 4.27 0.39
CA PHE A 119 16.01 4.34 0.66
C PHE A 119 16.81 3.07 0.35
N HIS A 120 17.81 3.23 -0.53
CA HIS A 120 18.99 2.37 -0.52
C HIS A 120 19.53 2.31 0.92
N THR A 121 19.61 1.12 1.50
CA THR A 121 20.64 0.85 2.51
C THR A 121 21.83 0.29 1.74
N PRO A 122 23.01 0.95 1.75
CA PRO A 122 24.22 0.29 1.30
C PRO A 122 24.62 -0.71 2.38
N ALA A 123 24.14 -1.94 2.28
CA ALA A 123 24.84 -3.11 2.80
C ALA A 123 25.28 -3.85 1.53
N ASP A 124 26.39 -3.47 0.90
CA ASP A 124 27.71 -3.98 1.27
C ASP A 124 28.85 -3.00 0.91
N SER A 125 29.25 -2.14 1.85
CA SER A 125 30.53 -1.44 1.74
C SER A 125 31.18 -1.27 3.12
N VAL A 126 31.35 -2.37 3.84
CA VAL A 126 32.41 -2.48 4.85
C VAL A 126 33.06 -3.87 4.74
N GLY A 127 33.58 -4.17 3.55
CA GLY A 127 34.69 -5.10 3.38
C GLY A 127 35.96 -4.28 3.48
N ALA A 128 36.65 -4.43 4.60
CA ALA A 128 37.85 -3.67 4.96
C ALA A 128 38.90 -3.66 3.84
N LEU A 129 39.40 -2.47 3.54
CA LEU A 129 40.79 -2.28 3.10
C LEU A 129 41.71 -2.95 4.13
N ARG A 130 42.38 -4.02 3.72
CA ARG A 130 43.68 -4.45 4.24
C ARG A 130 44.51 -4.96 3.08
#